data_AF-A0A7C2U905-F1
#
_entry.id   AF-A0A7C2U905-F1
#
_cell.length_a   1.000
_cell.length_b   1.000
_cell.length_c   1.000
_cell.angle_alpha   90.00
_cell.angle_beta   90.00
_cell.angle_gamma   90.00
#
_symmetry.space_group_name_H-M   'P 1'
#
loop_
_entity.id
_entity.type
_entity.pdbx_description
1 polymer ?
#
loop_
_entity_poly.entity_id
_entity_poly.type
_entity_poly.pdbx_seq_one_letter_code
_entity_poly.pdbx_strand_id
1 'polypeptide(L)'
;MPFRPILAGLLLGTATPLCAEPEAARPGPARFEQRLVAIMNAGGTADTIQGRLGRIGADPSLTVDQRLAVDALRTLVRSRSKPKGLSLAEAEAFAARNPDSPAAAFLIAEAALANDQAQRSADILIAASARAGPLVQLVSPATVSKLTSELDTLSDKDRTAELGKALLEAGWDRGSAGLRSYLAMAAIRQAVETQRLDEARRLLSAVESPASLYLILIDNRLAPLRDEVIQAAGPRLERAWQQYLSSTRNDWLERGDVLSATAFAEALKQANLHGELAGAFLARFMRGYNCSTDLVARSVGADLADSLFKIGRWAKAEDVMRRSGGVSPPVYAAMLLERGEFGRAASLFERSLRTADPPKELDERKAAAWLHVASACAFFRSGNRAPSLPHDLKLLDVSARLFVLLCLERRADAQVALLSALADEEERADALRWIQPFVDPAAQSRFRTEMSGRIRELQRDPQVIAEASRVGVILEWPLTSSVPGRNLWADGKAAAAWQCGDQADWETGPAAAPMAYLPDSDP
;
A
#
# COMPACT_ATOMS: atom_id res chain seq x y z
N MET A 1 -40.85 -22.78 39.87
CA MET A 1 -40.50 -23.83 40.85
C MET A 1 -41.36 -25.04 40.55
N PRO A 2 -40.96 -26.28 40.89
CA PRO A 2 -39.65 -26.98 40.80
C PRO A 2 -39.81 -28.23 39.89
N PHE A 3 -38.77 -28.97 39.49
CA PHE A 3 -38.34 -30.19 40.19
C PHE A 3 -37.07 -30.76 39.52
N ARG A 4 -36.06 -31.03 40.35
CA ARG A 4 -35.07 -32.11 40.18
C ARG A 4 -35.59 -33.36 40.92
N PRO A 5 -35.15 -34.56 40.54
CA PRO A 5 -34.24 -35.38 41.38
C PRO A 5 -33.10 -35.96 40.50
N ILE A 6 -31.82 -36.13 40.88
CA ILE A 6 -31.08 -36.76 42.00
C ILE A 6 -31.18 -38.31 42.07
N LEU A 7 -29.97 -38.92 42.10
CA LEU A 7 -29.52 -40.30 42.34
C LEU A 7 -29.49 -41.23 41.12
N ALA A 8 -28.51 -42.12 40.93
CA ALA A 8 -27.17 -42.35 41.50
C ALA A 8 -26.57 -43.56 40.74
N GLY A 9 -25.25 -43.61 40.61
CA GLY A 9 -24.54 -44.78 40.09
C GLY A 9 -23.03 -44.68 40.34
N LEU A 10 -22.58 -45.30 41.43
CA LEU A 10 -21.20 -45.60 41.83
C LEU A 10 -20.40 -46.30 40.70
N LEU A 11 -19.23 -45.79 40.30
CA LEU A 11 -17.84 -46.09 40.75
C LEU A 11 -17.18 -47.33 40.12
N LEU A 12 -15.88 -47.14 39.80
CA LEU A 12 -14.81 -48.06 39.37
C LEU A 12 -14.76 -48.31 37.84
N GLY A 13 -13.69 -48.03 37.10
CA GLY A 13 -12.32 -47.65 37.46
C GLY A 13 -11.35 -48.28 36.46
N THR A 14 -10.99 -47.54 35.40
CA THR A 14 -9.77 -47.79 34.62
C THR A 14 -9.15 -46.45 34.28
N ALA A 15 -7.98 -46.17 34.85
CA ALA A 15 -7.17 -45.01 34.53
C ALA A 15 -6.73 -45.09 33.06
N THR A 16 -7.35 -44.30 32.20
CA THR A 16 -6.72 -43.90 30.93
C THR A 16 -5.73 -42.79 31.22
N PRO A 17 -4.48 -42.88 30.73
CA PRO A 17 -3.51 -41.82 30.91
C PRO A 17 -4.06 -40.53 30.29
N LEU A 18 -4.00 -39.44 31.05
CA LEU A 18 -4.10 -38.09 30.52
C LEU A 18 -3.09 -37.96 29.38
N CYS A 19 -3.55 -38.05 28.13
CA CYS A 19 -2.80 -37.54 27.01
C CYS A 19 -2.61 -36.05 27.29
N ALA A 20 -1.36 -35.69 27.61
CA ALA A 20 -0.91 -34.32 27.61
C ALA A 20 -1.40 -33.65 26.32
N GLU A 21 -2.08 -32.52 26.47
CA GLU A 21 -2.29 -31.61 25.35
C GLU A 21 -0.94 -31.39 24.66
N PRO A 22 -0.88 -31.40 23.31
CA PRO A 22 0.35 -31.04 22.64
C PRO A 22 0.66 -29.60 23.06
N GLU A 23 1.72 -29.46 23.85
CA GLU A 23 2.33 -28.19 24.20
C GLU A 23 2.49 -27.43 22.89
N ALA A 24 1.59 -26.46 22.65
CA ALA A 24 1.61 -25.62 21.47
C ALA A 24 3.03 -25.07 21.40
N ALA A 25 3.77 -25.52 20.37
CA ALA A 25 5.20 -25.28 20.23
C ALA A 25 5.44 -23.80 20.51
N ARG A 26 6.03 -23.50 21.68
CA ARG A 26 6.48 -22.14 21.98
C ARG A 26 7.35 -21.74 20.80
N PRO A 27 7.07 -20.60 20.13
CA PRO A 27 7.94 -20.16 19.05
C PRO A 27 9.36 -20.17 19.58
N GLY A 28 10.27 -20.84 18.87
CA GLY A 28 11.68 -20.87 19.21
C GLY A 28 12.21 -19.44 19.36
N PRO A 29 13.38 -19.24 20.00
CA PRO A 29 13.92 -17.91 20.22
C PRO A 29 13.95 -17.14 18.89
N ALA A 30 13.29 -15.97 18.85
CA ALA A 30 13.21 -15.13 17.67
C ALA A 30 14.62 -14.88 17.13
N ARG A 31 14.78 -14.96 15.81
CA ARG A 31 16.08 -14.71 15.16
C ARG A 31 16.57 -13.31 15.51
N PHE A 32 17.89 -13.11 15.53
CA PHE A 32 18.51 -11.84 15.91
C PHE A 32 17.88 -10.64 15.20
N GLU A 33 17.69 -10.75 13.88
CA GLU A 33 17.13 -9.70 13.04
C GLU A 33 15.68 -9.42 13.42
N GLN A 34 14.87 -10.46 13.68
CA GLN A 34 13.48 -10.31 14.13
C GLN A 34 13.41 -9.53 15.45
N ARG A 35 14.35 -9.74 16.38
CA ARG A 35 14.42 -8.97 17.63
C ARG A 35 14.73 -7.50 17.39
N LEU A 36 15.69 -7.19 16.51
CA LEU A 36 16.02 -5.81 16.14
C LEU A 36 14.85 -5.12 15.45
N VAL A 37 14.23 -5.81 14.49
CA VAL A 37 13.04 -5.35 13.78
C VAL A 37 11.90 -5.06 14.74
N ALA A 38 11.63 -5.96 15.69
CA ALA A 38 10.60 -5.75 16.70
C ALA A 38 10.90 -4.51 17.57
N ILE A 39 12.16 -4.27 17.95
CA ILE A 39 12.55 -3.05 18.67
C ILE A 39 12.31 -1.80 17.83
N MET A 40 12.70 -1.82 16.56
CA MET A 40 12.55 -0.67 15.65
C MET A 40 11.09 -0.39 15.30
N ASN A 41 10.27 -1.43 15.17
CA ASN A 41 8.85 -1.33 14.83
C ASN A 41 7.97 -1.01 16.03
N ALA A 42 8.35 -1.44 17.23
CA ALA A 42 7.68 -0.98 18.44
C ALA A 42 7.68 0.55 18.42
N GLY A 43 8.86 1.15 18.21
CA GLY A 43 9.09 2.59 18.28
C GLY A 43 9.60 3.03 19.66
N GLY A 44 9.45 4.32 19.96
CA GLY A 44 9.57 4.87 21.32
C GLY A 44 10.38 6.16 21.29
N THR A 45 10.69 6.70 22.46
CA THR A 45 11.74 7.72 22.54
C THR A 45 13.06 7.13 22.05
N ALA A 46 13.92 7.97 21.48
CA ALA A 46 15.23 7.52 20.98
C ALA A 46 16.02 6.78 22.08
N ASP A 47 15.97 7.26 23.32
CA ASP A 47 16.64 6.63 24.47
C ASP A 47 16.10 5.24 24.81
N THR A 48 14.78 5.05 24.71
CA THR A 48 14.15 3.73 24.94
C THR A 48 14.63 2.73 23.89
N ILE A 49 14.65 3.12 22.62
CA ILE A 49 15.13 2.28 21.53
C ILE A 49 16.63 2.00 21.71
N GLN A 50 17.45 3.01 22.03
CA GLN A 50 18.88 2.84 22.33
C GLN A 50 19.13 1.84 23.45
N GLY A 51 18.37 1.92 24.55
CA GLY A 51 18.50 1.01 25.68
C GLY A 51 18.11 -0.43 25.33
N ARG A 52 17.06 -0.63 24.53
CA ARG A 52 16.68 -1.95 24.00
C ARG A 52 17.75 -2.53 23.07
N LEU A 53 18.27 -1.74 22.14
CA LEU A 53 19.36 -2.14 21.25
C LEU A 53 20.65 -2.46 22.02
N GLY A 54 20.99 -1.64 23.03
CA GLY A 54 22.16 -1.86 23.88
C GLY A 54 22.11 -3.19 24.65
N ARG A 55 20.93 -3.60 25.13
CA ARG A 55 20.74 -4.91 25.78
C ARG A 55 20.99 -6.08 24.83
N ILE A 56 20.61 -5.96 23.55
CA ILE A 56 20.94 -6.97 22.54
C ILE A 56 22.44 -6.94 22.24
N GLY A 57 23.02 -5.77 22.02
CA GLY A 57 24.45 -5.63 21.70
C GLY A 57 25.41 -6.12 22.79
N ALA A 58 24.95 -6.22 24.03
CA ALA A 58 25.71 -6.77 25.16
C ALA A 58 25.78 -8.32 25.16
N ASP A 59 25.02 -9.00 24.29
CA ASP A 59 25.03 -10.45 24.19
C ASP A 59 26.37 -10.96 23.61
N PRO A 60 27.17 -11.73 24.36
CA PRO A 60 28.46 -12.20 23.91
C PRO A 60 28.38 -13.21 22.75
N SER A 61 27.21 -13.81 22.53
CA SER A 61 26.98 -14.80 21.46
C SER A 61 26.84 -14.18 20.07
N LEU A 62 26.73 -12.85 19.96
CA LEU A 62 26.61 -12.16 18.68
C LEU A 62 27.88 -12.31 17.85
N THR A 63 27.68 -12.46 16.54
CA THR A 63 28.77 -12.33 15.56
C THR A 63 29.25 -10.88 15.46
N VAL A 64 30.39 -10.66 14.80
CA VAL A 64 30.93 -9.30 14.57
C VAL A 64 29.93 -8.46 13.79
N ASP A 65 29.37 -8.98 12.69
CA ASP A 65 28.40 -8.24 11.88
C ASP A 65 27.10 -7.92 12.62
N GLN A 66 26.64 -8.82 13.50
CA GLN A 66 25.47 -8.56 14.33
C GLN A 66 25.73 -7.44 15.34
N ARG A 67 26.92 -7.38 15.96
CA ARG A 67 27.29 -6.23 16.82
C ARG A 67 27.35 -4.93 16.02
N LEU A 68 27.96 -4.95 14.84
CA LEU A 68 28.02 -3.79 13.95
C LEU A 68 26.63 -3.35 13.49
N ALA A 69 25.71 -4.29 13.25
CA ALA A 69 24.31 -4.00 12.95
C ALA A 69 23.60 -3.28 14.11
N VAL A 70 23.82 -3.71 15.36
CA VAL A 70 23.30 -3.00 16.54
C VAL A 70 23.84 -1.57 16.58
N ASP A 71 25.15 -1.38 16.38
CA ASP A 71 25.78 -0.06 16.44
C ASP A 71 25.34 0.87 15.29
N ALA A 72 25.16 0.32 14.08
CA ALA A 72 24.62 1.06 12.95
C ALA A 72 23.18 1.52 13.23
N LEU A 73 22.31 0.63 13.73
CA LEU A 73 20.94 0.99 14.12
C LEU A 73 20.92 2.02 15.25
N ARG A 74 21.82 1.91 16.23
CA ARG A 74 21.96 2.92 17.27
C ARG A 74 22.37 4.27 16.70
N THR A 75 23.27 4.30 15.71
CA THR A 75 23.66 5.54 15.03
C THR A 75 22.44 6.17 14.32
N LEU A 76 21.68 5.35 13.58
CA LEU A 76 20.45 5.78 12.90
C LEU A 76 19.39 6.32 13.87
N VAL A 77 19.18 5.65 15.02
CA VAL A 77 18.19 6.09 16.02
C VAL A 77 18.60 7.43 16.65
N ARG A 78 19.88 7.66 16.92
CA ARG A 78 20.37 8.94 17.44
C ARG A 78 20.23 10.07 16.44
N SER A 79 20.33 9.77 15.14
CA SER A 79 20.20 10.80 14.11
C SER A 79 18.76 11.18 13.80
N ARG A 80 17.76 10.37 14.17
CA ARG A 80 16.34 10.72 13.99
C ARG A 80 15.90 11.97 14.74
N SER A 81 16.59 12.36 15.81
CA SER A 81 16.32 13.61 16.52
C SER A 81 16.98 14.84 15.88
N LYS A 82 17.82 14.65 14.86
CA LYS A 82 18.49 15.77 14.16
C LYS A 82 17.58 16.32 13.05
N PRO A 83 17.54 17.66 12.84
CA PRO A 83 16.69 18.27 11.81
C PRO A 83 16.94 17.77 10.38
N LYS A 84 18.16 17.32 10.08
CA LYS A 84 18.57 16.79 8.76
C LYS A 84 18.78 15.27 8.77
N GLY A 85 18.31 14.58 9.81
CA GLY A 85 18.52 13.14 9.95
C GLY A 85 20.00 12.74 10.09
N LEU A 86 20.35 11.60 9.51
CA LEU A 86 21.70 11.05 9.51
C LEU A 86 22.58 11.80 8.50
N SER A 87 23.70 12.35 8.96
CA SER A 87 24.64 12.99 8.03
C SER A 87 25.44 11.93 7.27
N LEU A 88 25.67 12.19 5.99
CA LEU A 88 26.46 11.31 5.14
C LEU A 88 27.89 11.11 5.69
N ALA A 89 28.51 12.17 6.20
CA ALA A 89 29.84 12.12 6.79
C ALA A 89 29.92 11.21 8.03
N GLU A 90 28.89 11.19 8.88
CA GLU A 90 28.83 10.28 10.03
C GLU A 90 28.72 8.82 9.60
N ALA A 91 27.90 8.55 8.58
CA ALA A 91 27.74 7.20 8.02
C ALA A 91 29.01 6.72 7.31
N GLU A 92 29.66 7.57 6.52
CA GLU A 92 30.93 7.27 5.85
C GLU A 92 32.05 7.03 6.88
N ALA A 93 32.12 7.81 7.95
CA ALA A 93 33.09 7.58 9.02
C ALA A 93 32.85 6.24 9.74
N PHE A 94 31.59 5.84 9.93
CA PHE A 94 31.25 4.52 10.47
C PHE A 94 31.68 3.40 9.53
N ALA A 95 31.42 3.55 8.23
CA ALA A 95 31.79 2.55 7.22
C ALA A 95 33.30 2.47 6.98
N ALA A 96 34.04 3.57 7.05
CA ALA A 96 35.50 3.57 6.96
C ALA A 96 36.16 2.72 8.06
N ARG A 97 35.52 2.62 9.24
CA ARG A 97 35.96 1.73 10.33
C ARG A 97 35.52 0.27 10.14
N ASN A 98 34.56 0.01 9.25
CA ASN A 98 33.90 -1.28 9.06
C ASN A 98 33.62 -1.57 7.57
N PRO A 99 34.65 -1.56 6.69
CA PRO A 99 34.47 -1.48 5.24
C PRO A 99 33.74 -2.67 4.60
N ASP A 100 33.79 -3.84 5.24
CA ASP A 100 33.17 -5.07 4.72
C ASP A 100 31.79 -5.37 5.32
N SER A 101 31.33 -4.56 6.29
CA SER A 101 30.08 -4.85 6.99
C SER A 101 28.86 -4.39 6.19
N PRO A 102 27.91 -5.30 5.85
CA PRO A 102 26.67 -4.93 5.18
C PRO A 102 25.87 -3.88 5.97
N ALA A 103 25.90 -3.95 7.30
CA ALA A 103 25.22 -2.98 8.16
C ALA A 103 25.78 -1.56 8.02
N ALA A 104 27.09 -1.42 7.82
CA ALA A 104 27.70 -0.12 7.57
C ALA A 104 27.28 0.44 6.20
N ALA A 105 27.19 -0.41 5.17
CA ALA A 105 26.69 -0.02 3.86
C ALA A 105 25.22 0.42 3.92
N PHE A 106 24.36 -0.30 4.64
CA PHE A 106 22.96 0.09 4.84
C PHE A 106 22.84 1.46 5.53
N LEU A 107 23.72 1.75 6.51
CA LEU A 107 23.76 3.05 7.17
C LEU A 107 24.12 4.18 6.19
N ILE A 108 25.07 3.95 5.26
CA ILE A 108 25.39 4.93 4.21
C ILE A 108 24.20 5.09 3.25
N ALA A 109 23.55 4.01 2.85
CA ALA A 109 22.39 4.09 1.96
C ALA A 109 21.25 4.93 2.57
N GLU A 110 20.96 4.74 3.85
CA GLU A 110 20.00 5.56 4.62
C GLU A 110 20.43 7.04 4.66
N ALA A 111 21.71 7.31 4.92
CA ALA A 111 22.23 8.68 4.93
C ALA A 111 22.18 9.32 3.54
N ALA A 112 22.53 8.60 2.49
CA ALA A 112 22.46 9.08 1.10
C ALA A 112 21.04 9.47 0.73
N LEU A 113 20.05 8.62 1.05
CA LEU A 113 18.63 8.91 0.81
C LEU A 113 18.10 10.08 1.66
N ALA A 114 18.62 10.28 2.87
CA ALA A 114 18.29 11.43 3.70
C ALA A 114 18.90 12.75 3.18
N ASN A 115 19.88 12.68 2.28
CA ASN A 115 20.57 13.82 1.68
C ASN A 115 20.32 13.91 0.15
N ASP A 116 19.14 13.44 -0.30
CA ASP A 116 18.65 13.52 -1.68
C ASP A 116 19.58 12.85 -2.73
N GLN A 117 20.31 11.80 -2.33
CA GLN A 117 21.18 11.00 -3.20
C GLN A 117 20.58 9.62 -3.47
N ALA A 118 19.36 9.58 -4.04
CA ALA A 118 18.62 8.35 -4.35
C ALA A 118 19.45 7.30 -5.10
N GLN A 119 20.05 7.69 -6.24
CA GLN A 119 20.83 6.77 -7.07
C GLN A 119 22.00 6.14 -6.31
N ARG A 120 22.73 6.94 -5.53
CA ARG A 120 23.81 6.45 -4.68
C ARG A 120 23.31 5.50 -3.60
N SER A 121 22.18 5.81 -2.98
CA SER A 121 21.54 4.92 -2.00
C SER A 121 21.21 3.56 -2.63
N ALA A 122 20.62 3.56 -3.84
CA ALA A 122 20.31 2.35 -4.59
C ALA A 122 21.56 1.53 -4.91
N ASP A 123 22.59 2.14 -5.50
CA ASP A 123 23.84 1.47 -5.89
C ASP A 123 24.50 0.78 -4.67
N ILE A 124 24.48 1.44 -3.50
CA ILE A 124 25.01 0.87 -2.25
C ILE A 124 24.16 -0.31 -1.77
N LEU A 125 22.84 -0.21 -1.78
CA LEU A 125 21.96 -1.32 -1.39
C LEU A 125 22.10 -2.51 -2.33
N ILE A 126 22.19 -2.28 -3.64
CA ILE A 126 22.40 -3.31 -4.66
C ILE A 126 23.70 -4.07 -4.34
N ALA A 127 24.82 -3.36 -4.14
CA ALA A 127 26.11 -3.97 -3.86
C ALA A 127 26.19 -4.67 -2.48
N ALA A 128 25.47 -4.16 -1.47
CA ALA A 128 25.49 -4.71 -0.13
C ALA A 128 24.59 -5.94 0.04
N SER A 129 23.44 -5.98 -0.63
CA SER A 129 22.40 -7.02 -0.41
C SER A 129 22.91 -8.42 -0.72
N ALA A 130 23.72 -8.58 -1.77
CA ALA A 130 24.31 -9.87 -2.16
C ALA A 130 25.18 -10.53 -1.07
N ARG A 131 25.71 -9.73 -0.13
CA ARG A 131 26.60 -10.18 0.96
C ARG A 131 25.95 -10.10 2.34
N ALA A 132 24.73 -9.58 2.43
CA ALA A 132 24.09 -9.28 3.70
C ALA A 132 23.56 -10.53 4.43
N GLY A 133 23.25 -11.59 3.68
CA GLY A 133 22.60 -12.77 4.25
C GLY A 133 21.33 -12.37 5.05
N PRO A 134 21.11 -12.92 6.26
CA PRO A 134 19.97 -12.55 7.09
C PRO A 134 19.87 -11.06 7.42
N LEU A 135 20.98 -10.31 7.45
CA LEU A 135 20.97 -8.88 7.80
C LEU A 135 20.25 -8.01 6.78
N VAL A 136 19.94 -8.52 5.57
CA VAL A 136 19.12 -7.78 4.60
C VAL A 136 17.78 -7.35 5.22
N GLN A 137 17.25 -8.11 6.19
CA GLN A 137 16.04 -7.74 6.92
C GLN A 137 16.17 -6.46 7.75
N LEU A 138 17.36 -5.89 7.91
CA LEU A 138 17.52 -4.60 8.58
C LEU A 138 17.20 -3.42 7.65
N VAL A 139 17.19 -3.64 6.33
CA VAL A 139 16.74 -2.64 5.35
C VAL A 139 15.26 -2.35 5.59
N SER A 140 14.95 -1.09 5.88
CA SER A 140 13.61 -0.65 6.25
C SER A 140 12.67 -0.59 5.04
N PRO A 141 11.41 -1.08 5.15
CA PRO A 141 10.40 -0.91 4.11
C PRO A 141 10.13 0.55 3.74
N ALA A 142 10.21 1.46 4.72
CA ALA A 142 10.01 2.90 4.47
C ALA A 142 11.13 3.47 3.58
N THR A 143 12.37 3.01 3.80
CA THR A 143 13.55 3.42 3.02
C THR A 143 13.43 2.93 1.59
N VAL A 144 13.10 1.64 1.42
CA VAL A 144 12.91 1.06 0.08
C VAL A 144 11.76 1.75 -0.66
N SER A 145 10.63 1.99 0.02
CA SER A 145 9.48 2.70 -0.57
C SER A 145 9.82 4.13 -1.00
N LYS A 146 10.53 4.89 -0.14
CA LYS A 146 10.97 6.25 -0.47
C LYS A 146 11.95 6.22 -1.64
N LEU A 147 12.93 5.33 -1.59
CA LEU A 147 13.95 5.18 -2.63
C LEU A 147 13.33 4.85 -4.00
N THR A 148 12.39 3.89 -4.06
CA THR A 148 11.70 3.56 -5.31
C THR A 148 10.91 4.74 -5.86
N SER A 149 10.30 5.55 -4.99
CA SER A 149 9.56 6.77 -5.40
C SER A 149 10.48 7.83 -6.00
N GLU A 150 11.65 8.05 -5.40
CA GLU A 150 12.64 9.00 -5.90
C GLU A 150 13.28 8.52 -7.21
N LEU A 151 13.57 7.22 -7.33
CA LEU A 151 14.07 6.65 -8.59
C LEU A 151 13.03 6.75 -9.71
N ASP A 152 11.75 6.50 -9.43
CA ASP A 152 10.67 6.69 -10.40
C ASP A 152 10.54 8.16 -10.85
N THR A 153 10.67 9.09 -9.91
CA THR A 153 10.70 10.54 -10.20
C THR A 153 11.87 10.91 -11.13
N LEU A 154 13.02 10.23 -10.97
CA LEU A 154 14.19 10.38 -11.84
C LEU A 154 14.09 9.55 -13.13
N SER A 155 13.00 8.80 -13.34
CA SER A 155 12.81 7.86 -14.45
C SER A 155 13.90 6.78 -14.53
N ASP A 156 14.46 6.38 -13.38
CA ASP A 156 15.57 5.44 -13.27
C ASP A 156 15.08 4.00 -13.05
N LYS A 157 14.44 3.47 -14.09
CA LYS A 157 13.80 2.14 -14.08
C LYS A 157 14.80 1.00 -13.95
N ASP A 158 15.99 1.16 -14.54
CA ASP A 158 17.06 0.16 -14.49
C ASP A 158 17.53 -0.05 -13.05
N ARG A 159 17.83 1.02 -12.30
CA ARG A 159 18.21 0.90 -10.88
C ARG A 159 17.08 0.35 -10.02
N THR A 160 15.83 0.68 -10.34
CA THR A 160 14.67 0.11 -9.62
C THR A 160 14.59 -1.40 -9.81
N ALA A 161 14.81 -1.88 -11.03
CA ALA A 161 14.84 -3.31 -11.34
C ALA A 161 16.03 -4.02 -10.69
N GLU A 162 17.23 -3.44 -10.75
CA GLU A 162 18.43 -3.98 -10.09
C GLU A 162 18.29 -4.02 -8.56
N LEU A 163 17.74 -2.96 -7.95
CA LEU A 163 17.44 -2.91 -6.52
C LEU A 163 16.44 -4.00 -6.13
N GLY A 164 15.36 -4.14 -6.90
CA GLY A 164 14.35 -5.17 -6.67
C GLY A 164 14.94 -6.57 -6.73
N LYS A 165 15.73 -6.87 -7.76
CA LYS A 165 16.45 -8.13 -7.89
C LYS A 165 17.36 -8.37 -6.68
N ALA A 166 18.24 -7.43 -6.35
CA ALA A 166 19.24 -7.58 -5.31
C ALA A 166 18.61 -7.84 -3.93
N LEU A 167 17.53 -7.12 -3.58
CA LEU A 167 16.84 -7.31 -2.31
C LEU A 167 16.07 -8.63 -2.25
N LEU A 168 15.34 -8.97 -3.31
CA LEU A 168 14.49 -10.17 -3.34
C LEU A 168 15.33 -11.45 -3.40
N GLU A 169 16.41 -11.48 -4.18
CA GLU A 169 17.33 -12.63 -4.22
C GLU A 169 18.09 -12.81 -2.90
N ALA A 170 18.37 -11.72 -2.18
CA ALA A 170 18.92 -11.77 -0.83
C ALA A 170 17.91 -12.23 0.24
N GLY A 171 16.62 -12.36 -0.13
CA GLY A 171 15.56 -12.86 0.73
C GLY A 171 14.85 -11.79 1.56
N TRP A 172 14.96 -10.51 1.22
CA TRP A 172 14.27 -9.42 1.92
C TRP A 172 12.74 -9.60 1.89
N ASP A 173 12.11 -9.69 3.06
CA ASP A 173 10.68 -10.02 3.18
C ASP A 173 9.86 -8.98 3.96
N ARG A 174 10.47 -7.88 4.41
CA ARG A 174 9.81 -6.91 5.30
C ARG A 174 8.86 -5.92 4.64
N GLY A 175 8.88 -5.81 3.32
CA GLY A 175 7.98 -4.93 2.58
C GLY A 175 6.50 -5.26 2.80
N SER A 176 5.60 -4.37 2.37
CA SER A 176 4.25 -4.83 2.07
C SER A 176 4.31 -5.76 0.85
N ALA A 177 3.36 -6.68 0.74
CA ALA A 177 3.22 -7.51 -0.46
C ALA A 177 3.13 -6.66 -1.75
N GLY A 178 2.50 -5.48 -1.68
CA GLY A 178 2.47 -4.52 -2.78
C GLY A 178 3.87 -4.01 -3.16
N LEU A 179 4.68 -3.58 -2.19
CA LEU A 179 6.05 -3.12 -2.44
C LEU A 179 6.95 -4.23 -2.98
N ARG A 180 6.86 -5.44 -2.41
CA ARG A 180 7.60 -6.62 -2.93
C ARG A 180 7.20 -6.94 -4.37
N SER A 181 5.89 -6.92 -4.66
CA SER A 181 5.38 -7.16 -6.01
C SER A 181 5.82 -6.09 -7.00
N TYR A 182 5.86 -4.82 -6.59
CA TYR A 182 6.37 -3.73 -7.43
C TYR A 182 7.84 -3.96 -7.82
N LEU A 183 8.70 -4.25 -6.83
CA LEU A 183 10.11 -4.55 -7.05
C LEU A 183 10.31 -5.79 -7.94
N ALA A 184 9.56 -6.85 -7.65
CA ALA A 184 9.61 -8.10 -8.43
C ALA A 184 9.19 -7.85 -9.89
N MET A 185 8.12 -7.08 -10.12
CA MET A 185 7.67 -6.76 -11.47
C MET A 185 8.67 -5.90 -12.25
N ALA A 186 9.37 -4.97 -11.60
CA ALA A 186 10.44 -4.20 -12.23
C ALA A 186 11.58 -5.12 -12.71
N ALA A 187 12.06 -6.00 -11.83
CA ALA A 187 13.11 -6.97 -12.15
C ALA A 187 12.67 -8.00 -13.21
N ILE A 188 11.42 -8.48 -13.15
CA ILE A 188 10.84 -9.40 -14.14
C ILE A 188 10.81 -8.76 -15.54
N ARG A 189 10.37 -7.51 -15.66
CA ARG A 189 10.31 -6.81 -16.95
C ARG A 189 11.70 -6.70 -17.56
N GLN A 190 12.68 -6.23 -16.79
CA GLN A 190 14.08 -6.14 -17.23
C GLN A 190 14.64 -7.52 -17.63
N ALA A 191 14.35 -8.57 -16.87
CA ALA A 191 14.78 -9.93 -17.19
C ALA A 191 14.16 -10.45 -18.49
N VAL A 192 12.88 -10.17 -18.75
CA VAL A 192 12.21 -10.55 -20.00
C VAL A 192 12.76 -9.76 -21.18
N GLU A 193 12.95 -8.44 -21.05
CA GLU A 193 13.54 -7.56 -22.07
C GLU A 193 14.95 -8.00 -22.45
N THR A 194 15.75 -8.45 -21.47
CA THR A 194 17.10 -8.98 -21.67
C THR A 194 17.15 -10.48 -21.98
N GLN A 195 16.01 -11.10 -22.30
CA GLN A 195 15.86 -12.52 -22.66
C GLN A 195 16.33 -13.52 -21.59
N ARG A 196 16.38 -13.11 -20.32
CA ARG A 196 16.70 -13.95 -19.15
C ARG A 196 15.43 -14.54 -18.52
N LEU A 197 14.70 -15.35 -19.29
CA LEU A 197 13.40 -15.88 -18.85
C LEU A 197 13.48 -16.73 -17.57
N ASP A 198 14.55 -17.48 -17.35
CA ASP A 198 14.69 -18.27 -16.12
C ASP A 198 14.87 -17.39 -14.88
N GLU A 199 15.46 -16.20 -15.03
CA GLU A 199 15.54 -15.21 -13.97
C GLU A 199 14.16 -14.63 -13.66
N ALA A 200 13.43 -14.24 -14.71
CA ALA A 200 12.05 -13.76 -14.56
C ALA A 200 11.15 -14.80 -13.86
N ARG A 201 11.27 -16.09 -14.23
CA ARG A 201 10.52 -17.19 -13.59
C ARG A 201 10.83 -17.34 -12.11
N ARG A 202 12.10 -17.22 -11.69
CA ARG A 202 12.48 -17.31 -10.27
C ARG A 202 11.87 -16.19 -9.44
N LEU A 203 11.72 -15.00 -10.02
CA LEU A 203 11.15 -13.84 -9.33
C LEU A 203 9.62 -13.89 -9.21
N LEU A 204 8.92 -14.75 -9.97
CA LEU A 204 7.45 -14.86 -9.91
C LEU A 204 6.93 -15.16 -8.50
N SER A 205 7.66 -15.95 -7.70
CA SER A 205 7.24 -16.26 -6.33
C SER A 205 7.25 -15.05 -5.38
N ALA A 206 7.93 -13.96 -5.75
CA ALA A 206 7.92 -12.71 -4.99
C ALA A 206 6.76 -11.78 -5.38
N VAL A 207 6.01 -12.09 -6.46
CA VAL A 207 4.83 -11.33 -6.88
C VAL A 207 3.60 -11.83 -6.13
N GLU A 208 3.36 -11.28 -4.95
CA GLU A 208 2.26 -11.69 -4.07
C GLU A 208 0.94 -10.96 -4.35
N SER A 209 0.99 -9.75 -4.92
CA SER A 209 -0.20 -8.96 -5.22
C SER A 209 -0.88 -9.48 -6.49
N PRO A 210 -2.17 -9.85 -6.42
CA PRO A 210 -2.93 -10.24 -7.61
C PRO A 210 -3.00 -9.12 -8.66
N ALA A 211 -2.99 -7.84 -8.24
CA ALA A 211 -2.95 -6.70 -9.15
C ALA A 211 -1.71 -6.72 -10.07
N SER A 212 -0.56 -7.12 -9.53
CA SER A 212 0.69 -7.27 -10.29
C SER A 212 0.67 -8.49 -11.19
N LEU A 213 0.12 -9.62 -10.71
CA LEU A 213 -0.02 -10.84 -11.53
C LEU A 213 -0.93 -10.62 -12.74
N TYR A 214 -1.97 -9.77 -12.62
CA TYR A 214 -2.78 -9.40 -13.78
C TYR A 214 -1.98 -8.76 -14.91
N LEU A 215 -0.95 -7.97 -14.59
CA LEU A 215 -0.10 -7.36 -15.62
C LEU A 215 0.58 -8.42 -16.49
N ILE A 216 0.98 -9.55 -15.91
CA ILE A 216 1.56 -10.68 -16.64
C ILE A 216 0.51 -11.32 -17.58
N LEU A 217 -0.72 -11.44 -17.11
CA LEU A 217 -1.82 -12.01 -17.91
C LEU A 217 -2.21 -11.11 -19.09
N ILE A 218 -2.13 -9.78 -18.95
CA ILE A 218 -2.67 -8.84 -19.94
C ILE A 218 -1.61 -8.21 -20.85
N ASP A 219 -0.35 -8.09 -20.46
CA ASP A 219 0.70 -7.48 -21.31
C ASP A 219 1.38 -8.55 -22.18
N ASN A 220 1.44 -8.36 -23.51
CA ASN A 220 2.07 -9.34 -24.41
C ASN A 220 3.59 -9.45 -24.24
N ARG A 221 4.25 -8.42 -23.69
CA ARG A 221 5.69 -8.51 -23.37
C ARG A 221 5.96 -9.60 -22.34
N LEU A 222 5.02 -9.83 -21.42
CA LEU A 222 5.13 -10.80 -20.34
C LEU A 222 4.48 -12.14 -20.66
N ALA A 223 4.05 -12.35 -21.92
CA ALA A 223 3.39 -13.57 -22.37
C ALA A 223 4.13 -14.88 -22.03
N PRO A 224 5.48 -14.94 -22.07
CA PRO A 224 6.21 -16.17 -21.73
C PRO A 224 6.07 -16.66 -20.28
N LEU A 225 5.47 -15.87 -19.38
CA LEU A 225 5.28 -16.20 -17.96
C LEU A 225 3.82 -16.54 -17.61
N ARG A 226 2.90 -16.46 -18.58
CA ARG A 226 1.45 -16.57 -18.32
C ARG A 226 1.07 -17.96 -17.82
N ASP A 227 1.59 -19.01 -18.45
CA ASP A 227 1.24 -20.38 -18.10
C ASP A 227 1.69 -20.72 -16.68
N GLU A 228 2.88 -20.26 -16.27
CA GLU A 228 3.38 -20.40 -14.91
C GLU A 228 2.49 -19.66 -13.90
N VAL A 229 2.06 -18.44 -14.21
CA VAL A 229 1.12 -17.70 -13.35
C VAL A 229 -0.22 -18.41 -13.25
N ILE A 230 -0.78 -18.90 -14.36
CA ILE A 230 -2.05 -19.64 -14.37
C ILE A 230 -1.92 -20.94 -13.56
N GLN A 231 -0.81 -21.66 -13.70
CA GLN A 231 -0.54 -22.90 -12.98
C GLN A 231 -0.33 -22.66 -11.48
N ALA A 232 0.26 -21.54 -11.07
CA ALA A 232 0.51 -21.22 -9.66
C ALA A 232 -0.69 -20.57 -8.97
N ALA A 233 -1.30 -19.57 -9.61
CA ALA A 233 -2.35 -18.71 -9.03
C ALA A 233 -3.78 -19.10 -9.43
N GLY A 234 -3.93 -19.94 -10.46
CA GLY A 234 -5.22 -20.27 -11.08
C GLY A 234 -5.51 -19.40 -12.31
N PRO A 235 -6.34 -19.88 -13.26
CA PRO A 235 -6.67 -19.17 -14.48
C PRO A 235 -7.31 -17.80 -14.26
N ARG A 236 -7.94 -17.58 -13.10
CA ARG A 236 -8.49 -16.27 -12.72
C ARG A 236 -7.79 -15.67 -11.51
N LEU A 237 -6.63 -16.19 -11.12
CA LEU A 237 -5.90 -15.82 -9.90
C LEU A 237 -6.65 -16.12 -8.58
N GLU A 238 -7.64 -17.02 -8.59
CA GLU A 238 -8.45 -17.33 -7.41
C GLU A 238 -7.62 -17.81 -6.20
N ARG A 239 -6.55 -18.59 -6.43
CA ARG A 239 -5.65 -19.04 -5.36
C ARG A 239 -4.80 -17.90 -4.83
N ALA A 240 -4.29 -17.05 -5.72
CA ALA A 240 -3.51 -15.88 -5.32
C ALA A 240 -4.35 -14.90 -4.49
N TRP A 241 -5.60 -14.63 -4.89
CA TRP A 241 -6.52 -13.81 -4.11
C TRP A 241 -6.79 -14.39 -2.72
N GLN A 242 -7.05 -15.68 -2.63
CA GLN A 242 -7.28 -16.36 -1.35
C GLN A 242 -6.07 -16.26 -0.43
N GLN A 243 -4.87 -16.54 -0.95
CA GLN A 243 -3.63 -16.46 -0.18
C GLN A 243 -3.35 -15.03 0.26
N TYR A 244 -3.46 -14.06 -0.65
CA TYR A 244 -3.19 -12.64 -0.38
C TYR A 244 -4.10 -12.07 0.71
N LEU A 245 -5.42 -12.31 0.60
CA LEU A 245 -6.40 -11.82 1.58
C LEU A 245 -6.25 -12.53 2.93
N SER A 246 -5.97 -13.83 2.94
CA SER A 246 -5.77 -14.59 4.18
C SER A 246 -4.50 -14.17 4.89
N SER A 247 -3.40 -13.99 4.17
CA SER A 247 -2.11 -13.56 4.75
C SER A 247 -2.21 -12.17 5.36
N THR A 248 -2.74 -11.19 4.62
CA THR A 248 -2.88 -9.81 5.12
C THR A 248 -3.87 -9.71 6.28
N ARG A 249 -4.96 -10.49 6.26
CA ARG A 249 -5.87 -10.62 7.41
C ARG A 249 -5.16 -11.18 8.63
N ASN A 250 -4.43 -12.29 8.48
CA ASN A 250 -3.76 -12.94 9.60
C ASN A 250 -2.70 -12.03 10.22
N ASP A 251 -1.90 -11.37 9.38
CA ASP A 251 -0.92 -10.37 9.80
C ASP A 251 -1.56 -9.24 10.62
N TRP A 252 -2.74 -8.75 10.19
CA TRP A 252 -3.50 -7.74 10.90
C TRP A 252 -4.04 -8.26 12.23
N LEU A 253 -4.59 -9.48 12.27
CA LEU A 253 -5.12 -10.08 13.49
C LEU A 253 -4.03 -10.41 14.52
N GLU A 254 -2.83 -10.76 14.05
CA GLU A 254 -1.68 -11.09 14.91
C GLU A 254 -0.98 -9.84 15.45
N ARG A 255 -0.66 -8.87 14.58
CA ARG A 255 0.14 -7.70 14.97
C ARG A 255 -0.68 -6.51 15.43
N GLY A 256 -1.84 -6.26 14.80
CA GLY A 256 -2.73 -5.15 15.15
C GLY A 256 -2.11 -3.75 15.00
N ASP A 257 -1.02 -3.63 14.24
CA ASP A 257 -0.24 -2.39 14.05
C ASP A 257 -0.66 -1.63 12.78
N VAL A 258 -0.09 -0.42 12.59
CA VAL A 258 -0.40 0.45 11.45
C VAL A 258 -0.07 -0.21 10.11
N LEU A 259 1.08 -0.88 10.01
CA LEU A 259 1.56 -1.46 8.75
C LEU A 259 0.67 -2.63 8.30
N SER A 260 0.30 -3.51 9.23
CA SER A 260 -0.59 -4.63 8.94
C SER A 260 -2.03 -4.16 8.66
N ALA A 261 -2.51 -3.12 9.37
CA ALA A 261 -3.81 -2.52 9.11
C ALA A 261 -3.91 -1.93 7.69
N THR A 262 -2.94 -1.11 7.30
CA THR A 262 -2.94 -0.46 5.98
C THR A 262 -2.77 -1.49 4.86
N ALA A 263 -1.91 -2.50 5.05
CA ALA A 263 -1.75 -3.58 4.09
C ALA A 263 -3.06 -4.36 3.87
N PHE A 264 -3.79 -4.68 4.95
CA PHE A 264 -5.07 -5.38 4.84
C PHE A 264 -6.18 -4.49 4.26
N ALA A 265 -6.26 -3.21 4.65
CA ALA A 265 -7.18 -2.25 4.05
C ALA A 265 -6.95 -2.12 2.53
N GLU A 266 -5.68 -1.99 2.11
CA GLU A 266 -5.32 -1.93 0.70
C GLU A 266 -5.68 -3.24 -0.04
N ALA A 267 -5.43 -4.41 0.57
CA ALA A 267 -5.81 -5.69 -0.03
C ALA A 267 -7.34 -5.81 -0.26
N LEU A 268 -8.15 -5.38 0.72
CA LEU A 268 -9.61 -5.35 0.59
C LEU A 268 -10.08 -4.36 -0.48
N LYS A 269 -9.42 -3.21 -0.60
CA LYS A 269 -9.71 -2.19 -1.62
C LYS A 269 -9.38 -2.70 -3.02
N GLN A 270 -8.22 -3.32 -3.21
CA GLN A 270 -7.84 -3.95 -4.48
C GLN A 270 -8.82 -5.06 -4.89
N ALA A 271 -9.35 -5.80 -3.92
CA ALA A 271 -10.36 -6.83 -4.12
C ALA A 271 -11.78 -6.28 -4.35
N ASN A 272 -11.99 -4.95 -4.33
CA ASN A 272 -13.31 -4.30 -4.38
C ASN A 272 -14.26 -4.75 -3.23
N LEU A 273 -13.70 -5.21 -2.10
CA LEU A 273 -14.42 -5.68 -0.92
C LEU A 273 -14.68 -4.55 0.09
N HIS A 274 -15.26 -3.45 -0.39
CA HIS A 274 -15.51 -2.23 0.40
C HIS A 274 -16.40 -2.46 1.63
N GLY A 275 -17.35 -3.39 1.55
CA GLY A 275 -18.18 -3.79 2.68
C GLY A 275 -17.38 -4.48 3.80
N GLU A 276 -16.43 -5.34 3.43
CA GLU A 276 -15.56 -6.03 4.37
C GLU A 276 -14.58 -5.07 5.04
N LEU A 277 -14.03 -4.11 4.29
CA LEU A 277 -13.16 -3.07 4.84
C LEU A 277 -13.93 -2.22 5.86
N ALA A 278 -15.16 -1.80 5.53
CA ALA A 278 -16.02 -1.09 6.47
C ALA A 278 -16.34 -1.94 7.70
N GLY A 279 -16.62 -3.24 7.53
CA GLY A 279 -16.85 -4.18 8.64
C GLY A 279 -15.64 -4.31 9.57
N ALA A 280 -14.44 -4.38 8.99
CA ALA A 280 -13.18 -4.58 9.70
C ALA A 280 -12.78 -3.37 10.55
N PHE A 281 -12.86 -2.16 9.98
CA PHE A 281 -12.23 -0.97 10.55
C PHE A 281 -13.19 0.04 11.15
N LEU A 282 -14.48 0.05 10.78
CA LEU A 282 -15.40 1.11 11.21
C LEU A 282 -15.57 1.16 12.73
N ALA A 283 -15.78 0.03 13.38
CA ALA A 283 -15.98 0.00 14.83
C ALA A 283 -14.75 0.50 15.59
N ARG A 284 -13.54 0.07 15.17
CA ARG A 284 -12.28 0.54 15.74
C ARG A 284 -12.11 2.04 15.49
N PHE A 285 -12.31 2.50 14.26
CA PHE A 285 -12.22 3.91 13.91
C PHE A 285 -13.14 4.76 14.79
N MET A 286 -14.42 4.38 14.92
CA MET A 286 -15.40 5.14 15.72
C MET A 286 -15.07 5.16 17.22
N ARG A 287 -14.34 4.18 17.75
CA ARG A 287 -13.86 4.18 19.14
C ARG A 287 -12.55 4.96 19.30
N GLY A 288 -11.66 4.84 18.32
CA GLY A 288 -10.27 5.31 18.41
C GLY A 288 -9.96 6.66 17.77
N TYR A 289 -10.85 7.23 16.96
CA TYR A 289 -10.55 8.50 16.26
C TYR A 289 -10.26 9.69 17.21
N ASN A 290 -10.85 9.70 18.41
CA ASN A 290 -10.56 10.70 19.46
C ASN A 290 -9.25 10.43 20.20
N CYS A 291 -8.61 9.29 19.96
CA CYS A 291 -7.35 8.89 20.57
C CYS A 291 -6.21 9.36 19.66
N SER A 292 -5.48 10.38 20.08
CA SER A 292 -4.35 10.92 19.31
C SER A 292 -3.25 9.88 19.02
N THR A 293 -3.20 8.82 19.84
CA THR A 293 -2.27 7.71 19.73
C THR A 293 -2.78 6.51 18.91
N ASP A 294 -4.05 6.46 18.49
CA ASP A 294 -4.54 5.39 17.59
C ASP A 294 -4.15 5.68 16.15
N LEU A 295 -2.87 5.45 15.85
CA LEU A 295 -2.31 5.64 14.52
C LEU A 295 -3.02 4.75 13.47
N VAL A 296 -3.56 3.59 13.85
CA VAL A 296 -4.30 2.73 12.93
C VAL A 296 -5.55 3.43 12.43
N ALA A 297 -6.40 3.93 13.33
CA ALA A 297 -7.64 4.62 12.96
C ALA A 297 -7.36 5.81 12.02
N ARG A 298 -6.28 6.56 12.29
CA ARG A 298 -5.87 7.70 11.46
C ARG A 298 -5.39 7.25 10.07
N SER A 299 -4.56 6.21 10.01
CA SER A 299 -3.98 5.72 8.75
C SER A 299 -5.00 5.09 7.81
N VAL A 300 -6.04 4.42 8.32
CA VAL A 300 -7.07 3.77 7.47
C VAL A 300 -8.28 4.66 7.19
N GLY A 301 -8.36 5.86 7.79
CA GLY A 301 -9.56 6.70 7.76
C GLY A 301 -10.02 7.09 6.36
N ALA A 302 -9.08 7.43 5.46
CA ALA A 302 -9.40 7.80 4.08
C ALA A 302 -9.94 6.60 3.27
N ASP A 303 -9.28 5.43 3.36
CA ASP A 303 -9.74 4.21 2.68
C ASP A 303 -11.08 3.70 3.24
N LEU A 304 -11.30 3.86 4.55
CA LEU A 304 -12.58 3.57 5.19
C LEU A 304 -13.69 4.49 4.67
N ALA A 305 -13.42 5.80 4.56
CA ALA A 305 -14.37 6.75 3.99
C ALA A 305 -14.70 6.44 2.52
N ASP A 306 -13.70 6.18 1.66
CA ASP A 306 -13.92 5.78 0.26
C ASP A 306 -14.75 4.48 0.17
N SER A 307 -14.45 3.51 1.03
CA SER A 307 -15.19 2.24 1.03
C SER A 307 -16.64 2.42 1.48
N LEU A 308 -16.89 3.19 2.53
CA LEU A 308 -18.24 3.55 2.98
C LEU A 308 -19.02 4.28 1.88
N PHE A 309 -18.34 5.18 1.17
CA PHE A 309 -18.89 5.91 0.05
C PHE A 309 -19.32 4.96 -1.09
N LYS A 310 -18.45 4.04 -1.51
CA LYS A 310 -18.72 3.07 -2.59
C LYS A 310 -19.81 2.04 -2.26
N ILE A 311 -20.13 1.83 -0.99
CA ILE A 311 -21.28 1.01 -0.56
C ILE A 311 -22.52 1.85 -0.22
N GLY A 312 -22.51 3.15 -0.54
CA GLY A 312 -23.66 4.04 -0.39
C GLY A 312 -23.94 4.51 1.04
N ARG A 313 -22.99 4.39 1.97
CA ARG A 313 -23.09 4.87 3.35
C ARG A 313 -22.53 6.29 3.49
N TRP A 314 -22.99 7.21 2.65
CA TRP A 314 -22.47 8.58 2.48
C TRP A 314 -22.34 9.36 3.78
N ALA A 315 -23.39 9.42 4.59
CA ALA A 315 -23.38 10.15 5.86
C ALA A 315 -22.31 9.60 6.83
N LYS A 316 -22.06 8.29 6.81
CA LYS A 316 -21.00 7.68 7.63
C LYS A 316 -19.62 7.95 7.04
N ALA A 317 -19.47 7.96 5.72
CA ALA A 317 -18.24 8.37 5.05
C ALA A 317 -17.87 9.81 5.43
N GLU A 318 -18.82 10.75 5.35
CA GLU A 318 -18.64 12.14 5.77
C GLU A 318 -18.26 12.27 7.25
N ASP A 319 -18.91 11.50 8.14
CA ASP A 319 -18.58 11.48 9.57
C ASP A 319 -17.15 10.95 9.81
N VAL A 320 -16.73 9.89 9.10
CA VAL A 320 -15.36 9.37 9.16
C VAL A 320 -14.35 10.42 8.69
N MET A 321 -14.61 11.08 7.54
CA MET A 321 -13.71 12.11 7.00
C MET A 321 -13.54 13.31 7.93
N ARG A 322 -14.64 13.75 8.56
CA ARG A 322 -14.60 14.84 9.54
C ARG A 322 -13.78 14.45 10.77
N ARG A 323 -13.92 13.20 11.21
CA ARG A 323 -13.29 12.67 12.43
C ARG A 323 -11.83 12.26 12.26
N SER A 324 -11.38 11.92 11.05
CA SER A 324 -10.01 11.47 10.80
C SER A 324 -8.95 12.58 10.88
N GLY A 325 -9.30 13.75 11.45
CA GLY A 325 -8.45 14.94 11.48
C GLY A 325 -8.50 15.75 10.18
N GLY A 326 -9.58 15.62 9.41
CA GLY A 326 -9.77 16.27 8.12
C GLY A 326 -9.11 15.50 6.99
N VAL A 327 -9.91 14.77 6.21
CA VAL A 327 -9.48 14.40 4.86
C VAL A 327 -9.19 15.68 4.08
N SER A 328 -8.14 15.66 3.25
CA SER A 328 -7.78 16.84 2.47
C SER A 328 -9.02 17.34 1.69
N PRO A 329 -9.32 18.65 1.68
CA PRO A 329 -10.45 19.18 0.92
C PRO A 329 -10.55 18.68 -0.54
N PRO A 330 -9.42 18.47 -1.26
CA PRO A 330 -9.39 17.74 -2.54
C PRO A 330 -10.10 16.39 -2.58
N VAL A 331 -9.83 15.51 -1.61
CA VAL A 331 -10.39 14.15 -1.59
C VAL A 331 -11.89 14.20 -1.29
N TYR A 332 -12.31 15.09 -0.38
CA TYR A 332 -13.74 15.30 -0.13
C TYR A 332 -14.46 15.87 -1.36
N ALA A 333 -13.83 16.80 -2.09
CA ALA A 333 -14.37 17.34 -3.34
C ALA A 333 -14.57 16.25 -4.40
N ALA A 334 -13.64 15.29 -4.52
CA ALA A 334 -13.80 14.15 -5.43
C ALA A 334 -14.96 13.23 -5.03
N MET A 335 -15.17 12.99 -3.73
CA MET A 335 -16.34 12.26 -3.27
C MET A 335 -17.65 13.01 -3.61
N LEU A 336 -17.70 14.33 -3.42
CA LEU A 336 -18.86 15.14 -3.81
C LEU A 336 -19.11 15.08 -5.33
N LEU A 337 -18.05 15.13 -6.14
CA LEU A 337 -18.13 14.97 -7.59
C LEU A 337 -18.73 13.61 -7.96
N GLU A 338 -18.20 12.53 -7.39
CA GLU A 338 -18.70 11.17 -7.58
C GLU A 338 -20.15 10.99 -7.11
N ARG A 339 -20.60 11.73 -6.08
CA ARG A 339 -21.99 11.74 -5.61
C ARG A 339 -22.95 12.46 -6.57
N GLY A 340 -22.41 13.31 -7.45
CA GLY A 340 -23.20 14.20 -8.32
C GLY A 340 -23.47 15.58 -7.71
N GLU A 341 -22.81 15.95 -6.61
CA GLU A 341 -22.94 17.27 -5.98
C GLU A 341 -21.96 18.29 -6.62
N PHE A 342 -22.11 18.47 -7.93
CA PHE A 342 -21.14 19.15 -8.78
C PHE A 342 -20.79 20.57 -8.33
N GLY A 343 -21.78 21.38 -7.95
CA GLY A 343 -21.55 22.76 -7.50
C GLY A 343 -20.73 22.85 -6.21
N ARG A 344 -20.97 21.96 -5.24
CA ARG A 344 -20.19 21.89 -3.99
C ARG A 344 -18.79 21.37 -4.27
N ALA A 345 -18.66 20.34 -5.11
CA ALA A 345 -17.38 19.80 -5.54
C ALA A 345 -16.51 20.87 -6.22
N ALA A 346 -17.05 21.59 -7.21
CA ALA A 346 -16.36 22.66 -7.92
C ALA A 346 -15.87 23.75 -6.95
N SER A 347 -16.74 24.20 -6.04
CA SER A 347 -16.39 25.22 -5.05
C SER A 347 -15.27 24.79 -4.10
N LEU A 348 -15.20 23.50 -3.77
CA LEU A 348 -14.18 22.96 -2.88
C LEU A 348 -12.85 22.71 -3.60
N PHE A 349 -12.89 22.25 -4.86
CA PHE A 349 -11.70 22.16 -5.71
C PHE A 349 -11.07 23.53 -5.93
N GLU A 350 -11.86 24.56 -6.29
CA GLU A 350 -11.35 25.92 -6.48
C GLU A 350 -10.74 26.52 -5.21
N ARG A 351 -11.35 26.26 -4.04
CA ARG A 351 -10.75 26.66 -2.76
C ARG A 351 -9.41 25.99 -2.56
N SER A 352 -9.33 24.68 -2.82
CA SER A 352 -8.09 23.91 -2.65
C SER A 352 -6.99 24.42 -3.57
N LEU A 353 -7.32 24.74 -4.82
CA LEU A 353 -6.38 25.32 -5.80
C LEU A 353 -5.90 26.72 -5.38
N ARG A 354 -6.78 27.56 -4.83
CA ARG A 354 -6.39 28.91 -4.35
C ARG A 354 -5.48 28.88 -3.12
N THR A 355 -5.60 27.86 -2.28
CA THR A 355 -4.79 27.70 -1.07
C THR A 355 -3.53 26.87 -1.29
N ALA A 356 -3.40 26.22 -2.45
CA ALA A 356 -2.24 25.40 -2.76
C ALA A 356 -1.04 26.30 -3.09
N ASP A 357 0.11 25.98 -2.49
CA ASP A 357 1.37 26.57 -2.91
C ASP A 357 1.71 26.15 -4.35
N PRO A 358 2.50 26.96 -5.08
CA PRO A 358 2.99 26.57 -6.39
C PRO A 358 3.75 25.23 -6.30
N PRO A 359 3.38 24.22 -7.11
CA PRO A 359 3.98 22.90 -7.03
C PRO A 359 5.45 22.95 -7.47
N LYS A 360 6.35 22.45 -6.62
CA LYS A 360 7.80 22.40 -6.86
C LYS A 360 8.21 21.04 -7.39
N GLU A 361 7.62 19.98 -6.82
CA GLU A 361 7.95 18.59 -7.14
C GLU A 361 7.00 18.01 -8.19
N LEU A 362 7.40 16.89 -8.80
CA LEU A 362 6.58 16.24 -9.83
C LEU A 362 5.23 15.77 -9.25
N ASP A 363 5.22 15.15 -8.09
CA ASP A 363 3.98 14.65 -7.46
C ASP A 363 3.02 15.79 -7.10
N GLU A 364 3.56 16.92 -6.63
CA GLU A 364 2.76 18.13 -6.40
C GLU A 364 2.17 18.66 -7.70
N ARG A 365 2.92 18.63 -8.81
CA ARG A 365 2.42 19.01 -10.14
C ARG A 365 1.33 18.05 -10.62
N LYS A 366 1.49 16.74 -10.43
CA LYS A 366 0.47 15.73 -10.76
C LYS A 366 -0.81 15.95 -9.95
N ALA A 367 -0.68 16.18 -8.64
CA ALA A 367 -1.80 16.46 -7.74
C ALA A 367 -2.53 17.76 -8.13
N ALA A 368 -1.78 18.83 -8.44
CA ALA A 368 -2.35 20.09 -8.92
C ALA A 368 -3.04 19.92 -10.28
N ALA A 369 -2.43 19.19 -11.22
CA ALA A 369 -3.04 18.87 -12.50
C ALA A 369 -4.37 18.13 -12.30
N TRP A 370 -4.40 17.11 -11.43
CA TRP A 370 -5.62 16.36 -11.10
C TRP A 370 -6.71 17.27 -10.51
N LEU A 371 -6.35 18.18 -9.60
CA LEU A 371 -7.27 19.16 -9.04
C LEU A 371 -7.90 20.06 -10.11
N HIS A 372 -7.09 20.60 -11.02
CA HIS A 372 -7.57 21.44 -12.10
C HIS A 372 -8.56 20.72 -13.01
N VAL A 373 -8.26 19.47 -13.38
CA VAL A 373 -9.14 18.71 -14.27
C VAL A 373 -10.40 18.20 -13.59
N ALA A 374 -10.33 17.84 -12.30
CA ALA A 374 -11.50 17.46 -11.51
C ALA A 374 -12.41 18.67 -11.28
N SER A 375 -11.84 19.86 -11.05
CA SER A 375 -12.57 21.14 -11.01
C SER A 375 -13.29 21.40 -12.33
N ALA A 376 -12.60 21.24 -13.47
CA ALA A 376 -13.19 21.43 -14.80
C ALA A 376 -14.39 20.49 -15.05
N CYS A 377 -14.24 19.21 -14.70
CA CYS A 377 -15.33 18.24 -14.74
C CYS A 377 -16.51 18.69 -13.85
N ALA A 378 -16.27 19.07 -12.60
CA ALA A 378 -17.32 19.54 -11.70
C ALA A 378 -18.06 20.78 -12.24
N PHE A 379 -17.36 21.77 -12.79
CA PHE A 379 -17.99 22.96 -13.41
C PHE A 379 -18.83 22.62 -14.63
N PHE A 380 -18.29 21.81 -15.54
CA PHE A 380 -19.02 21.36 -16.72
C PHE A 380 -20.32 20.67 -16.32
N ARG A 381 -20.24 19.73 -15.37
CA ARG A 381 -21.38 18.94 -14.90
C ARG A 381 -22.40 19.75 -14.11
N SER A 382 -22.01 20.87 -13.52
CA SER A 382 -22.94 21.80 -12.88
C SER A 382 -23.65 22.74 -13.86
N GLY A 383 -23.42 22.60 -15.18
CA GLY A 383 -23.97 23.49 -16.20
C GLY A 383 -23.27 24.85 -16.29
N ASN A 384 -22.16 25.02 -15.57
CA ASN A 384 -21.35 26.23 -15.64
C ASN A 384 -20.31 26.10 -16.77
N ARG A 385 -19.81 27.23 -17.26
CA ARG A 385 -18.71 27.22 -18.23
C ARG A 385 -17.47 26.61 -17.57
N ALA A 386 -17.05 25.44 -18.04
CA ALA A 386 -15.85 24.81 -17.56
C ALA A 386 -14.64 25.71 -17.83
N PRO A 387 -13.70 25.85 -16.89
CA PRO A 387 -12.40 26.44 -17.19
C PRO A 387 -11.73 25.65 -18.33
N SER A 388 -10.89 26.34 -19.12
CA SER A 388 -10.06 25.65 -20.10
C SER A 388 -9.22 24.60 -19.38
N LEU A 389 -9.18 23.38 -19.91
CA LEU A 389 -8.32 22.35 -19.37
C LEU A 389 -6.86 22.84 -19.34
N PRO A 390 -6.09 22.49 -18.30
CA PRO A 390 -4.65 22.74 -18.30
C PRO A 390 -4.02 22.12 -19.54
N HIS A 391 -2.97 22.76 -20.06
CA HIS A 391 -2.42 22.41 -21.37
C HIS A 391 -1.73 21.03 -21.39
N ASP A 392 -1.35 20.48 -20.23
CA ASP A 392 -0.66 19.19 -20.16
C ASP A 392 -1.45 18.13 -19.38
N LEU A 393 -2.38 17.47 -20.08
CA LEU A 393 -3.07 16.28 -19.55
C LEU A 393 -2.14 15.07 -19.39
N LYS A 394 -0.91 15.09 -19.93
CA LYS A 394 0.03 13.97 -19.77
C LYS A 394 0.65 13.92 -18.37
N LEU A 395 0.53 14.98 -17.58
CA LEU A 395 0.85 14.94 -16.15
C LEU A 395 -0.07 13.99 -15.36
N LEU A 396 -1.21 13.60 -15.93
CA LEU A 396 -2.15 12.68 -15.29
C LEU A 396 -1.90 11.24 -15.74
N ASP A 397 -2.02 10.33 -14.78
CA ASP A 397 -2.10 8.90 -15.08
C ASP A 397 -3.26 8.62 -16.04
N VAL A 398 -3.11 7.56 -16.85
CA VAL A 398 -4.05 7.17 -17.91
C VAL A 398 -5.50 7.16 -17.41
N SER A 399 -5.76 6.54 -16.25
CA SER A 399 -7.12 6.44 -15.70
C SER A 399 -7.74 7.81 -15.39
N ALA A 400 -6.98 8.72 -14.77
CA ALA A 400 -7.47 10.04 -14.41
C ALA A 400 -7.70 10.91 -15.65
N ARG A 401 -6.76 10.85 -16.61
CA ARG A 401 -6.85 11.52 -17.91
C ARG A 401 -8.12 11.12 -18.66
N LEU A 402 -8.35 9.82 -18.81
CA LEU A 402 -9.52 9.29 -19.52
C LEU A 402 -10.83 9.62 -18.80
N PHE A 403 -10.86 9.49 -17.47
CA PHE A 403 -12.04 9.81 -16.67
C PHE A 403 -12.51 11.26 -16.90
N VAL A 404 -11.59 12.22 -16.87
CA VAL A 404 -11.90 13.64 -17.08
C VAL A 404 -12.40 13.90 -18.50
N LEU A 405 -11.71 13.37 -19.51
CA LEU A 405 -12.12 13.57 -20.90
C LEU A 405 -13.53 13.02 -21.14
N LEU A 406 -13.84 11.85 -20.59
CA LEU A 406 -15.17 11.28 -20.64
C LEU A 406 -16.19 12.11 -19.84
N CYS A 407 -15.83 12.68 -18.68
CA CYS A 407 -16.71 13.54 -17.91
C CYS A 407 -17.12 14.81 -18.70
N LEU A 408 -16.16 15.39 -19.42
CA LEU A 408 -16.33 16.57 -20.27
C LEU A 408 -16.98 16.28 -21.62
N GLU A 409 -17.49 15.06 -21.84
CA GLU A 409 -18.12 14.63 -23.10
C GLU A 409 -17.16 14.63 -24.30
N ARG A 410 -15.85 14.63 -24.05
CA ARG A 410 -14.79 14.61 -25.05
C ARG A 410 -14.39 13.18 -25.41
N ARG A 411 -15.36 12.38 -25.89
CA ARG A 411 -15.15 10.96 -26.21
C ARG A 411 -14.04 10.71 -27.23
N ALA A 412 -13.98 11.50 -28.30
CA ALA A 412 -12.95 11.35 -29.33
C ALA A 412 -11.54 11.62 -28.77
N ASP A 413 -11.39 12.63 -27.91
CA ASP A 413 -10.11 12.92 -27.26
C ASP A 413 -9.73 11.82 -26.26
N ALA A 414 -10.69 11.24 -25.54
CA ALA A 414 -10.45 10.09 -24.66
C ALA A 414 -9.96 8.87 -25.45
N GLN A 415 -10.55 8.61 -26.62
CA GLN A 415 -10.11 7.54 -27.52
C GLN A 415 -8.67 7.76 -28.00
N VAL A 416 -8.35 8.96 -28.50
CA VAL A 416 -6.98 9.31 -28.92
C VAL A 416 -5.99 9.16 -27.76
N ALA A 417 -6.35 9.63 -26.56
CA ALA A 417 -5.51 9.51 -25.38
C ALA A 417 -5.28 8.06 -24.92
N LEU A 418 -6.28 7.18 -25.10
CA LEU A 418 -6.16 5.76 -24.78
C LEU A 418 -5.30 5.02 -25.82
N LEU A 419 -5.51 5.29 -27.12
CA LEU A 419 -4.69 4.72 -28.20
C LEU A 419 -3.22 5.15 -28.07
N SER A 420 -2.99 6.43 -27.76
CA SER A 420 -1.64 6.92 -27.47
C SER A 420 -1.01 6.20 -26.28
N ALA A 421 -1.77 5.94 -25.21
CA ALA A 421 -1.29 5.24 -24.03
C ALA A 421 -0.98 3.76 -24.29
N LEU A 422 -1.73 3.10 -25.17
CA LEU A 422 -1.43 1.72 -25.59
C LEU A 422 -0.16 1.62 -26.42
N ALA A 423 0.08 2.63 -27.26
CA ALA A 423 1.29 2.73 -28.08
C ALA A 423 2.53 3.03 -27.23
N ASP A 424 2.40 3.92 -26.25
CA ASP A 424 3.47 4.33 -25.33
C ASP A 424 3.86 3.19 -24.38
N GLU A 425 5.13 2.80 -24.38
CA GLU A 425 5.63 1.71 -23.56
C GLU A 425 5.49 1.94 -22.05
N GLU A 426 5.56 3.20 -21.61
CA GLU A 426 5.49 3.56 -20.20
C GLU A 426 4.06 3.51 -19.67
N GLU A 427 3.09 3.91 -20.49
CA GLU A 427 1.67 3.98 -20.11
C GLU A 427 0.91 2.69 -20.46
N ARG A 428 1.45 1.82 -21.33
CA ARG A 428 0.76 0.64 -21.87
C ARG A 428 0.17 -0.27 -20.80
N ALA A 429 0.90 -0.51 -19.72
CA ALA A 429 0.43 -1.39 -18.65
C ALA A 429 -0.82 -0.83 -17.96
N ASP A 430 -0.87 0.48 -17.73
CA ASP A 430 -2.03 1.16 -17.14
C ASP A 430 -3.19 1.26 -18.13
N ALA A 431 -2.91 1.51 -19.41
CA ALA A 431 -3.92 1.50 -20.46
C ALA A 431 -4.57 0.12 -20.62
N LEU A 432 -3.77 -0.95 -20.64
CA LEU A 432 -4.27 -2.33 -20.68
C LEU A 432 -5.10 -2.67 -19.45
N ARG A 433 -4.67 -2.24 -18.26
CA ARG A 433 -5.45 -2.42 -17.01
C ARG A 433 -6.79 -1.67 -17.08
N TRP A 434 -6.81 -0.47 -17.64
CA TRP A 434 -8.03 0.34 -17.77
C TRP A 434 -9.05 -0.27 -18.74
N ILE A 435 -8.60 -0.95 -19.80
CA ILE A 435 -9.49 -1.58 -20.79
C ILE A 435 -10.18 -2.84 -20.27
N GLN A 436 -9.66 -3.46 -19.20
CA GLN A 436 -10.21 -4.70 -18.68
C GLN A 436 -11.67 -4.55 -18.22
N PRO A 437 -12.48 -5.62 -18.32
CA PRO A 437 -13.81 -5.62 -17.75
C PRO A 437 -13.76 -5.32 -16.25
N PHE A 438 -14.77 -4.62 -15.75
CA PHE A 438 -14.91 -4.31 -14.32
C PHE A 438 -16.35 -4.56 -13.86
N VAL A 439 -16.49 -4.79 -12.54
CA VAL A 439 -17.78 -4.92 -11.87
C VAL A 439 -18.15 -3.58 -11.24
N ASP A 440 -19.34 -3.09 -11.55
CA ASP A 440 -19.90 -1.91 -10.90
C ASP A 440 -20.10 -2.15 -9.40
N PRO A 441 -19.72 -1.20 -8.53
CA PRO A 441 -20.15 -1.23 -7.13
C PRO A 441 -21.68 -1.33 -7.00
N ALA A 442 -22.15 -1.99 -5.94
CA ALA A 442 -23.59 -2.22 -5.74
C ALA A 442 -24.40 -0.93 -5.53
N ALA A 443 -23.78 0.12 -4.98
CA ALA A 443 -24.40 1.42 -4.77
C ALA A 443 -23.65 2.48 -5.58
N GLN A 444 -24.27 2.94 -6.67
CA GLN A 444 -23.73 4.01 -7.51
C GLN A 444 -24.63 5.23 -7.49
N SER A 445 -24.01 6.42 -7.52
CA SER A 445 -24.73 7.62 -7.90
C SER A 445 -25.12 7.55 -9.38
N ARG A 446 -26.11 8.37 -9.78
CA ARG A 446 -26.47 8.52 -11.21
C ARG A 446 -25.26 8.89 -12.07
N PHE A 447 -24.40 9.78 -11.57
CA PHE A 447 -23.19 10.20 -12.27
C PHE A 447 -22.22 9.03 -12.50
N ARG A 448 -22.00 8.20 -11.48
CA ARG A 448 -21.11 7.04 -11.61
C ARG A 448 -21.65 5.98 -12.57
N THR A 449 -22.96 5.75 -12.56
CA THR A 449 -23.61 4.88 -13.55
C THR A 449 -23.43 5.40 -14.98
N GLU A 450 -23.60 6.71 -15.18
CA GLU A 450 -23.36 7.36 -16.46
C GLU A 450 -21.90 7.23 -16.91
N MET A 451 -20.94 7.54 -16.03
CA MET A 451 -19.51 7.42 -16.31
C MET A 451 -19.12 5.97 -16.63
N SER A 452 -19.64 4.99 -15.90
CA SER A 452 -19.40 3.57 -16.16
C SER A 452 -19.96 3.14 -17.52
N GLY A 453 -21.08 3.72 -17.95
CA GLY A 453 -21.61 3.58 -19.31
C GLY A 453 -20.64 4.11 -20.37
N ARG A 454 -20.16 5.35 -20.20
CA ARG A 454 -19.20 5.99 -21.11
C ARG A 454 -17.87 5.23 -21.20
N ILE A 455 -17.37 4.72 -20.07
CA ILE A 455 -16.18 3.87 -20.02
C ILE A 455 -16.40 2.60 -20.84
N ARG A 456 -17.51 1.88 -20.63
CA ARG A 456 -17.82 0.66 -21.39
C ARG A 456 -18.00 0.92 -22.88
N GLU A 457 -18.57 2.05 -23.26
CA GLU A 457 -18.67 2.45 -24.67
C GLU A 457 -17.29 2.64 -25.31
N LEU A 458 -16.35 3.26 -24.59
CA LEU A 458 -14.97 3.43 -25.08
C LEU A 458 -14.20 2.11 -25.11
N GLN A 459 -14.36 1.25 -24.10
CA GLN A 459 -13.75 -0.09 -24.06
C GLN A 459 -14.25 -1.01 -25.18
N ARG A 460 -15.46 -0.76 -25.70
CA ARG A 460 -16.07 -1.52 -26.82
C ARG A 460 -15.77 -0.93 -28.19
N ASP A 461 -15.01 0.16 -28.26
CA ASP A 461 -14.66 0.77 -29.52
C ASP A 461 -13.76 -0.17 -30.35
N PRO A 462 -14.08 -0.43 -31.64
CA PRO A 462 -13.33 -1.38 -32.44
C PRO A 462 -11.85 -1.04 -32.60
N GLN A 463 -11.49 0.24 -32.67
CA GLN A 463 -10.07 0.65 -32.79
C GLN A 463 -9.34 0.42 -31.47
N VAL A 464 -9.98 0.72 -30.34
CA VAL A 464 -9.43 0.46 -29.01
C VAL A 464 -9.21 -1.04 -28.79
N ILE A 465 -10.19 -1.88 -29.14
CA ILE A 465 -10.06 -3.34 -29.03
C ILE A 465 -8.93 -3.87 -29.93
N ALA A 466 -8.87 -3.42 -31.18
CA ALA A 466 -7.84 -3.84 -32.12
C ALA A 466 -6.43 -3.48 -31.61
N GLU A 467 -6.25 -2.25 -31.13
CA GLU A 467 -4.97 -1.80 -30.61
C GLU A 467 -4.59 -2.49 -29.30
N ALA A 468 -5.54 -2.66 -28.38
CA ALA A 468 -5.31 -3.41 -27.14
C ALA A 468 -4.93 -4.88 -27.41
N SER A 469 -5.59 -5.52 -28.37
CA SER A 469 -5.30 -6.92 -28.76
C SER A 469 -3.94 -7.07 -29.45
N ARG A 470 -3.42 -6.00 -30.07
CA ARG A 470 -2.08 -5.97 -30.65
C ARG A 470 -1.00 -6.03 -29.58
N VAL A 471 -1.18 -5.31 -28.47
CA VAL A 471 -0.15 -5.13 -27.44
C VAL A 471 -0.40 -5.92 -26.15
N GLY A 472 -1.58 -6.53 -26.01
CA GLY A 472 -1.99 -7.26 -24.82
C GLY A 472 -3.19 -8.17 -25.04
N VAL A 473 -3.86 -8.50 -23.94
CA VAL A 473 -5.05 -9.36 -23.88
C VAL A 473 -6.15 -8.65 -23.10
N ILE A 474 -7.38 -8.68 -23.64
CA ILE A 474 -8.59 -8.31 -22.91
C ILE A 474 -9.17 -9.58 -22.31
N LEU A 475 -9.25 -9.66 -20.99
CA LEU A 475 -9.79 -10.83 -20.30
C LEU A 475 -11.30 -10.93 -20.52
N GLU A 476 -11.81 -12.16 -20.55
CA GLU A 476 -13.26 -12.44 -20.66
C GLU A 476 -14.03 -12.17 -19.36
N TRP A 477 -13.30 -11.86 -18.29
CA TRP A 477 -13.82 -11.75 -16.94
C TRP A 477 -13.20 -10.54 -16.22
N PRO A 478 -13.93 -9.91 -15.28
CA PRO A 478 -13.40 -8.79 -14.52
C PRO A 478 -12.25 -9.16 -13.60
N LEU A 479 -11.29 -8.24 -13.41
CA LEU A 479 -10.10 -8.41 -12.55
C LEU A 479 -10.42 -8.76 -11.07
N THR A 480 -11.66 -8.62 -10.62
CA THR A 480 -12.06 -8.95 -9.23
C THR A 480 -13.06 -10.11 -9.15
N SER A 481 -13.35 -10.79 -10.27
CA SER A 481 -14.38 -11.84 -10.34
C SER A 481 -14.02 -13.14 -9.61
N SER A 482 -12.74 -13.38 -9.34
CA SER A 482 -12.21 -14.56 -8.65
C SER A 482 -11.90 -14.33 -7.17
N VAL A 483 -12.15 -13.11 -6.67
CA VAL A 483 -12.01 -12.79 -5.26
C VAL A 483 -12.96 -13.68 -4.46
N PRO A 484 -12.47 -14.41 -3.43
CA PRO A 484 -13.33 -15.26 -2.62
C PRO A 484 -14.46 -14.45 -1.97
N GLY A 485 -15.67 -15.01 -1.95
CA GLY A 485 -16.87 -14.36 -1.43
C GLY A 485 -16.82 -14.02 0.08
N ARG A 486 -17.86 -13.33 0.56
CA ARG A 486 -18.00 -12.57 1.84
C ARG A 486 -17.80 -13.30 3.19
N ASN A 487 -17.08 -14.42 3.25
CA ASN A 487 -16.84 -15.17 4.48
C ASN A 487 -15.43 -14.96 5.08
N LEU A 488 -14.79 -13.82 4.83
CA LEU A 488 -13.49 -13.51 5.45
C LEU A 488 -13.55 -13.40 6.99
N TRP A 489 -14.75 -13.29 7.58
CA TRP A 489 -14.96 -13.12 9.04
C TRP A 489 -15.73 -14.26 9.71
N ALA A 490 -15.88 -15.42 9.06
CA ALA A 490 -16.64 -16.54 9.64
C ALA A 490 -16.12 -16.96 11.04
N ASP A 491 -14.85 -16.66 11.35
CA ASP A 491 -14.21 -16.93 12.65
C ASP A 491 -14.24 -15.73 13.61
N GLY A 492 -15.37 -15.03 13.74
CA GLY A 492 -15.86 -14.33 14.95
C GLY A 492 -15.00 -13.33 15.75
N LYS A 493 -13.71 -13.13 15.47
CA LYS A 493 -12.82 -12.23 16.20
C LYS A 493 -12.71 -10.89 15.49
N ALA A 494 -13.81 -10.16 15.43
CA ALA A 494 -13.77 -8.74 15.11
C ALA A 494 -13.09 -8.01 16.28
N ALA A 495 -11.78 -7.72 16.14
CA ALA A 495 -10.98 -6.74 16.91
C ALA A 495 -11.56 -6.28 18.27
N ALA A 496 -11.84 -7.23 19.17
CA ALA A 496 -12.53 -6.95 20.44
C ALA A 496 -11.60 -6.43 21.54
N ALA A 497 -10.31 -6.31 21.26
CA ALA A 497 -9.28 -6.05 22.26
C ALA A 497 -8.57 -4.69 22.08
N TRP A 498 -9.25 -3.66 21.55
CA TRP A 498 -8.69 -2.31 21.55
C TRP A 498 -9.49 -1.39 22.49
N GLN A 499 -8.80 -0.90 23.52
CA GLN A 499 -9.24 0.20 24.37
C GLN A 499 -8.22 1.33 24.27
N CYS A 500 -8.67 2.58 24.28
CA CYS A 500 -7.81 3.76 24.37
C CYS A 500 -6.88 3.62 25.59
N GLY A 501 -5.58 3.53 25.36
CA GLY A 501 -4.57 3.47 26.44
C GLY A 501 -4.09 2.07 26.85
N ASP A 502 -4.70 0.97 26.37
CA ASP A 502 -4.38 -0.39 26.83
C ASP A 502 -3.38 -1.17 25.96
N GLN A 503 -2.70 -0.53 25.02
CA GLN A 503 -1.48 -1.09 24.44
C GLN A 503 -0.30 -0.65 25.31
N ALA A 504 -0.15 -1.31 26.47
CA ALA A 504 0.81 -0.98 27.53
C ALA A 504 2.08 -0.23 27.04
N ASP A 505 2.25 0.97 27.60
CA ASP A 505 3.45 1.83 27.65
C ASP A 505 3.97 2.47 26.37
N TRP A 506 3.36 3.61 26.01
CA TRP A 506 3.92 4.63 25.11
C TRP A 506 3.83 6.02 25.75
N GLU A 507 4.35 6.11 26.96
CA GLU A 507 4.53 7.34 27.74
C GLU A 507 5.48 8.30 27.00
N THR A 508 4.90 9.24 26.27
CA THR A 508 5.14 10.70 26.32
C THR A 508 4.68 11.28 24.99
N GLY A 509 3.52 11.92 25.01
CA GLY A 509 2.89 12.48 23.81
C GLY A 509 3.65 13.69 23.26
N PRO A 510 3.64 13.93 21.94
CA PRO A 510 3.95 15.24 21.40
C PRO A 510 2.72 16.16 21.47
N ALA A 511 2.99 17.46 21.60
CA ALA A 511 2.00 18.52 21.68
C ALA A 511 1.00 18.49 20.52
N ALA A 512 -0.26 18.79 20.83
CA ALA A 512 -1.37 18.89 19.88
C ALA A 512 -0.99 19.76 18.67
N ALA A 513 -1.11 19.21 17.46
CA ALA A 513 -1.14 20.01 16.24
C ALA A 513 -2.43 20.83 16.23
N PRO A 514 -2.41 22.09 15.77
CA PRO A 514 -3.62 22.90 15.67
C PRO A 514 -4.58 22.26 14.66
N MET A 515 -5.79 21.95 15.11
CA MET A 515 -6.88 21.50 14.25
C MET A 515 -7.21 22.61 13.24
N ALA A 516 -7.12 22.29 11.95
CA ALA A 516 -7.77 23.10 10.92
C ALA A 516 -9.28 22.84 11.01
N TYR A 517 -10.00 23.76 11.66
CA TYR A 517 -11.46 23.74 11.67
C TYR A 517 -12.00 24.00 10.26
N LEU A 518 -12.94 23.16 9.82
CA LEU A 518 -13.82 23.50 8.71
C LEU A 518 -14.79 24.59 9.22
N PRO A 519 -14.79 25.81 8.65
CA PRO A 519 -15.75 26.82 9.04
C PRO A 519 -17.05 26.52 8.29
N ASP A 520 -18.02 25.94 9.00
CA ASP A 520 -19.48 26.06 8.80
C ASP A 520 -20.21 25.07 9.74
N SER A 521 -19.73 24.94 10.98
CA SER A 521 -20.52 24.36 12.07
C SER A 521 -20.93 25.50 12.99
N ASP A 522 -22.06 26.13 12.68
CA ASP A 522 -22.87 26.72 13.73
C ASP A 522 -23.49 25.57 14.57
N PRO A 523 -23.63 25.75 15.90
CA PRO A 523 -23.87 24.68 16.87
C PRO A 523 -25.17 23.89 16.70
#